data_AF-A0A544UJP5-F1
#
_entry.id   AF-A0A544UJP5-F1
#
_cell.length_a   1.000
_cell.length_b   1.000
_cell.length_c   1.000
_cell.angle_alpha   90.00
_cell.angle_beta   90.00
_cell.angle_gamma   90.00
#
_symmetry.space_group_name_H-M   'P 1'
#
loop_
_entity.id
_entity.type
_entity.pdbx_description
1 polymer ?
#
loop_
_entity_poly.entity_id
_entity_poly.type
_entity_poly.pdbx_seq_one_letter_code
_entity_poly.pdbx_strand_id
1 'polypeptide(L)'
;MCTKSSVTMIYGNLRIPARGLELWKQLYKERTAVERVNAYQKQYFQLNNVRQRTRRKAKLHFNLVTFIYNACKLAVDRLNALLQTKTQAA
;
A
#
# COMPACT_ATOMS: atom_id res chain seq x y z
N MET A 1 4.45 -17.95 0.08
CA MET A 1 4.50 -17.54 -1.34
C MET A 1 4.34 -16.05 -1.30
N CYS A 2 5.46 -15.34 -1.26
CA CYS A 2 5.50 -13.96 -1.72
C CYS A 2 5.06 -14.02 -3.18
N THR A 3 3.78 -13.79 -3.45
CA THR A 3 3.45 -13.24 -4.75
C THR A 3 4.26 -11.99 -4.82
N LYS A 4 5.25 -12.00 -5.70
CA LYS A 4 5.95 -10.83 -6.21
C LYS A 4 4.84 -9.86 -6.60
N SER A 5 4.40 -9.04 -5.65
CA SER A 5 3.62 -7.85 -5.88
C SER A 5 4.41 -7.08 -6.92
N SER A 6 3.71 -6.54 -7.90
CA SER A 6 4.19 -6.01 -9.18
C SER A 6 5.42 -5.08 -9.12
N VAL A 7 5.86 -4.67 -7.93
CA VAL A 7 7.08 -3.96 -7.59
C VAL A 7 8.38 -4.75 -7.86
N THR A 8 8.41 -6.08 -7.69
CA THR A 8 9.67 -6.87 -7.86
C THR A 8 10.01 -7.26 -9.31
N MET A 9 9.10 -7.07 -10.28
CA MET A 9 9.39 -7.26 -11.70
C MET A 9 10.05 -6.02 -12.35
N ILE A 10 10.21 -4.92 -11.60
CA ILE A 10 10.86 -3.69 -12.06
C ILE A 10 12.38 -3.74 -11.83
N TYR A 11 12.88 -4.67 -11.01
CA TYR A 11 14.32 -4.79 -10.66
C TYR A 11 15.06 -5.85 -11.50
N GLY A 12 14.55 -6.20 -12.67
CA GLY A 12 15.19 -7.17 -13.56
C GLY A 12 16.11 -6.56 -14.61
N ASN A 13 15.80 -5.36 -15.14
CA ASN A 13 16.59 -4.80 -16.24
C ASN A 13 16.40 -3.29 -16.53
N LEU A 14 16.14 -2.44 -15.53
CA LEU A 14 16.15 -0.99 -15.75
C LEU A 14 16.98 -0.28 -14.68
N ARG A 15 17.95 0.50 -15.17
CA ARG A 15 18.92 1.28 -14.41
C ARG A 15 18.25 2.05 -13.27
N ILE A 16 18.75 1.89 -12.05
CA ILE A 16 18.33 2.74 -10.93
C ILE A 16 18.65 4.18 -11.32
N PRO A 17 17.65 5.09 -11.40
CA PRO A 17 17.91 6.44 -11.85
C PRO A 17 18.87 7.15 -10.88
N ALA A 18 19.73 8.00 -11.41
CA ALA A 18 20.63 8.80 -10.58
C ALA A 18 19.85 9.63 -9.55
N ARG A 19 20.34 9.65 -8.31
CA ARG A 19 19.75 10.44 -7.22
C ARG A 19 19.74 11.92 -7.63
N GLY A 20 18.57 12.56 -7.57
CA GLY A 20 18.39 13.95 -7.97
C GLY A 20 17.56 14.14 -9.25
N LEU A 21 17.49 13.13 -10.12
CA LEU A 21 16.55 13.11 -11.24
C LEU A 21 15.11 13.13 -10.72
N GLU A 22 14.22 13.77 -11.48
CA GLU A 22 12.80 13.84 -11.13
C GLU A 22 12.17 12.45 -11.06
N LEU A 23 12.54 11.56 -11.99
CA LEU A 23 12.13 10.15 -11.98
C LEU A 23 12.52 9.44 -10.68
N TRP A 24 13.73 9.71 -10.14
CA TRP A 24 14.16 9.12 -8.88
C TRP A 24 13.30 9.60 -7.71
N LYS A 25 12.97 10.90 -7.67
CA LYS A 25 12.11 11.47 -6.63
C LYS A 25 10.70 10.88 -6.66
N GLN A 26 10.14 10.67 -7.85
CA GLN A 26 8.82 10.04 -8.04
C GLN A 26 8.82 8.59 -7.53
N LEU A 27 9.77 7.75 -7.99
CA LEU A 27 9.89 6.36 -7.55
C LEU A 27 10.17 6.24 -6.04
N TYR A 28 10.96 7.15 -5.49
CA TYR A 28 11.21 7.21 -4.05
C TYR A 28 9.93 7.55 -3.27
N LYS A 29 9.12 8.49 -3.77
CA LYS A 29 7.81 8.84 -3.18
C LYS A 29 6.85 7.66 -3.23
N GLU A 30 6.81 6.92 -4.34
CA GLU A 30 6.00 5.71 -4.46
C GLU A 30 6.45 4.62 -3.48
N ARG A 31 7.76 4.34 -3.41
CA ARG A 31 8.31 3.34 -2.48
C ARG A 31 7.95 3.68 -1.03
N THR A 32 8.20 4.93 -0.61
CA THR A 32 7.90 5.37 0.75
C THR A 32 6.40 5.32 1.06
N ALA A 33 5.53 5.58 0.08
CA ALA A 33 4.08 5.39 0.25
C ALA A 33 3.71 3.92 0.50
N VAL A 34 4.28 2.99 -0.28
CA VAL A 34 4.04 1.54 -0.10
C VAL A 34 4.56 1.06 1.26
N GLU A 35 5.73 1.52 1.68
CA GLU A 35 6.31 1.16 2.97
C GLU A 35 5.44 1.62 4.15
N ARG A 36 4.83 2.81 4.06
CA ARG A 36 3.88 3.31 5.06
C ARG A 36 2.63 2.45 5.16
N VAL A 37 2.05 2.05 4.02
CA VAL A 37 0.87 1.15 4.00
C VAL A 37 1.21 -0.19 4.64
N ASN A 38 2.39 -0.74 4.33
CA ASN A 38 2.85 -1.99 4.94
C ASN A 38 3.04 -1.85 6.46
N ALA A 39 3.57 -0.71 6.92
CA ALA A 39 3.69 -0.42 8.36
C ALA A 39 2.32 -0.39 9.05
N TYR A 40 1.33 0.30 8.47
CA TYR A 40 -0.04 0.32 8.99
C TYR A 40 -0.66 -1.07 9.04
N GLN A 41 -0.51 -1.86 7.98
CA GLN A 41 -1.03 -3.23 7.98
C GLN A 41 -0.42 -4.08 9.10
N LYS A 42 0.91 -3.97 9.32
CA LYS A 42 1.60 -4.66 10.40
C LYS A 42 1.13 -4.23 11.79
N GLN A 43 0.89 -2.93 12.00
CA GLN A 43 0.45 -2.38 13.28
C GLN A 43 -1.01 -2.73 13.59
N TYR A 44 -1.93 -2.42 12.69
CA TYR A 44 -3.37 -2.51 12.98
C TYR A 44 -3.94 -3.92 12.84
N PHE A 45 -3.41 -4.73 11.91
CA PHE A 45 -3.91 -6.08 11.66
C PHE A 45 -3.01 -7.16 12.26
N GLN A 46 -2.04 -6.77 13.10
CA GLN A 46 -1.15 -7.66 13.82
C GLN A 46 -0.47 -8.71 12.93
N LEU A 47 -0.14 -8.37 11.67
CA LEU A 47 0.41 -9.33 10.70
C LEU A 47 1.67 -10.05 11.20
N ASN A 48 2.43 -9.43 12.12
CA ASN A 48 3.61 -10.04 12.74
C ASN A 48 3.27 -11.18 13.72
N ASN A 49 2.06 -11.18 14.28
CA ASN A 49 1.64 -12.14 15.31
C ASN A 49 0.76 -13.27 14.75
N VAL A 50 0.26 -13.15 13.52
CA VAL A 50 -0.58 -14.18 12.90
C VAL A 50 0.29 -15.37 12.45
N ARG A 51 0.32 -16.42 13.27
CA ARG A 51 1.04 -17.68 12.95
C ARG A 51 0.13 -18.65 12.19
N GLN A 52 0.04 -18.50 10.87
CA GLN A 52 -0.64 -19.47 10.01
C GLN A 52 0.32 -20.58 9.56
N ARG A 53 0.00 -21.85 9.87
CA ARG A 53 0.80 -23.00 9.44
C ARG A 53 0.74 -23.23 7.91
N THR A 54 -0.40 -22.93 7.30
CA THR A 54 -0.63 -23.16 5.87
C THR A 54 -0.47 -21.88 5.07
N ARG A 55 0.37 -21.95 4.03
CA ARG A 55 0.64 -20.85 3.10
C ARG A 55 -0.62 -20.28 2.42
N ARG A 56 -1.59 -21.13 2.07
CA ARG A 56 -2.85 -20.71 1.43
C ARG A 56 -3.69 -19.82 2.36
N LYS A 57 -3.85 -20.21 3.62
CA LYS A 57 -4.56 -19.42 4.63
C LYS A 57 -3.87 -18.08 4.87
N ALA A 58 -2.56 -18.08 5.06
CA ALA A 58 -1.77 -16.85 5.23
C ALA A 58 -1.97 -15.85 4.07
N LYS A 59 -1.93 -16.35 2.82
CA LYS A 59 -2.13 -15.52 1.63
C LYS A 59 -3.55 -14.95 1.57
N LEU A 60 -4.57 -15.75 1.88
CA LEU A 60 -5.96 -15.30 1.91
C LEU A 60 -6.17 -14.19 2.96
N HIS A 61 -5.67 -14.40 4.19
CA HIS A 61 -5.75 -13.38 5.25
C HIS A 61 -5.09 -12.07 4.82
N PHE A 62 -3.89 -12.13 4.24
CA PHE A 62 -3.18 -10.95 3.75
C PHE A 62 -3.97 -10.20 2.66
N ASN A 63 -4.54 -10.94 1.71
CA ASN A 63 -5.36 -10.36 0.64
C ASN A 63 -6.63 -9.68 1.19
N LEU A 64 -7.32 -10.33 2.14
CA LEU A 64 -8.52 -9.77 2.76
C LEU A 64 -8.21 -8.50 3.56
N VAL A 65 -7.14 -8.50 4.36
CA VAL A 65 -6.70 -7.32 5.11
C VAL A 65 -6.38 -6.15 4.17
N THR A 66 -5.65 -6.42 3.09
CA THR A 66 -5.31 -5.40 2.09
C THR A 66 -6.57 -4.84 1.42
N PHE A 67 -7.51 -5.71 1.05
CA PHE A 67 -8.78 -5.32 0.44
C PHE A 67 -9.61 -4.43 1.37
N ILE A 68 -9.77 -4.82 2.63
CA ILE A 68 -10.51 -4.06 3.63
C ILE A 68 -9.87 -2.69 3.86
N TYR A 69 -8.55 -2.63 4.04
CA TYR A 69 -7.83 -1.38 4.21
C TYR A 69 -8.08 -0.41 3.04
N ASN A 70 -7.97 -0.91 1.81
CA ASN A 70 -8.22 -0.09 0.60
C ASN A 70 -9.68 0.37 0.51
N ALA A 71 -10.64 -0.48 0.86
CA ALA A 71 -12.06 -0.13 0.87
C ALA A 71 -12.37 0.96 1.91
N CYS A 72 -11.86 0.82 3.14
CA CYS A 72 -12.01 1.84 4.19
C CYS A 72 -11.35 3.15 3.78
N LYS A 73 -10.14 3.10 3.21
CA LYS A 73 -9.44 4.29 2.72
C LYS A 73 -10.25 5.00 1.64
N LEU A 74 -10.77 4.27 0.65
CA LEU A 74 -11.61 4.83 -0.40
C LEU A 74 -12.90 5.46 0.16
N ALA A 75 -13.55 4.83 1.13
CA ALA A 75 -14.74 5.38 1.77
C ALA A 75 -14.45 6.71 2.49
N VAL A 76 -13.35 6.76 3.26
CA VAL A 76 -12.89 8.00 3.92
C VAL A 76 -12.55 9.08 2.91
N ASP A 77 -11.86 8.73 1.82
CA ASP A 77 -11.47 9.69 0.79
C ASP A 77 -12.71 10.27 0.09
N ARG A 78 -13.75 9.46 -0.15
CA ARG A 78 -15.04 9.93 -0.68
C ARG A 78 -15.77 10.86 0.29
N LEU A 79 -15.81 10.52 1.58
CA LEU A 79 -16.42 11.39 2.60
C LEU A 79 -15.70 12.73 2.71
N ASN A 80 -14.37 12.72 2.70
CA ASN A 80 -13.57 13.94 2.74
C ASN A 80 -13.83 14.82 1.51
N ALA A 81 -13.95 14.23 0.31
CA ALA A 81 -14.30 14.97 -0.88
C ALA A 81 -15.68 15.65 -0.75
N LEU A 82 -16.68 14.94 -0.21
CA LEU A 82 -18.02 15.50 0.05
C LEU A 82 -18.02 16.62 1.10
N LEU A 83 -17.15 16.55 2.11
CA LEU A 83 -17.03 17.61 3.12
C LEU A 83 -16.35 18.85 2.56
N GLN A 84 -15.32 18.68 1.73
CA GLN A 84 -14.64 19.79 1.06
C GLN A 84 -15.58 20.56 0.13
N THR A 85 -16.39 19.86 -0.68
CA THR A 85 -17.37 20.52 -1.55
C THR A 85 -18.42 21.31 -0.77
N LYS A 86 -18.90 20.77 0.36
CA LYS A 86 -19.85 21.48 1.25
C LYS A 86 -19.23 22.73 1.89
N THR A 87 -17.98 22.64 2.31
CA THR A 87 -17.27 23.77 2.95
C THR A 87 -16.99 24.90 1.97
N GLN A 88 -16.79 24.57 0.69
CA GLN A 88 -16.48 25.56 -0.34
C GLN A 88 -17.73 26.23 -0.94
N ALA A 89 -18.92 25.66 -0.69
CA ALA A 89 -20.21 26.22 -1.10
C ALA A 89 -20.90 27.05 0.01
N ALA A 90 -20.34 27.05 1.22
CA ALA A 90 -20.76 27.87 2.35
C ALA A 90 -19.86 29.11 2.48
#